data_AF-A0A7S1YQ51-F1
#
_entry.id   AF-A0A7S1YQ51-F1
#
_cell.length_a   1.000
_cell.length_b   1.000
_cell.length_c   1.000
_cell.angle_alpha   90.00
_cell.angle_beta   90.00
_cell.angle_gamma   90.00
#
_symmetry.space_group_name_H-M   'P 1'
#
loop_
_entity.id
_entity.type
_entity.pdbx_description
1 polymer ?
#
loop_
_entity_poly.entity_id
_entity_poly.type
_entity_poly.pdbx_seq_one_letter_code
_entity_poly.pdbx_strand_id
1 'polypeptide(L)'
;MNEIDPYVFFAVMFGSTLVEPYIGELWIATTADTVMKDAVSQQQMMSEEENLERMQEEADDIAGKVAMAEEAKLKQRKREVKIAMNMRTRIEPYMDGSVAEDLFVLGCQEEAEKIAKGSFGATFLVTIG
;
A
#
# COMPACT_ATOMS: atom_id res chain seq x y z
N MET A 1 17.33 -13.47 -2.68
CA MET A 1 16.41 -12.84 -3.64
C MET A 1 15.02 -13.04 -3.07
N ASN A 2 14.43 -12.00 -2.45
CA ASN A 2 13.02 -12.03 -2.08
C ASN A 2 12.24 -11.62 -3.34
N GLU A 3 11.99 -12.57 -4.23
CA GLU A 3 10.99 -12.38 -5.28
C GLU A 3 9.62 -12.37 -4.60
N ILE A 4 8.91 -11.25 -4.73
CA ILE A 4 7.55 -11.10 -4.23
C ILE A 4 6.68 -12.00 -5.11
N ASP A 5 5.96 -12.94 -4.49
CA ASP A 5 5.05 -13.84 -5.21
C ASP A 5 3.96 -13.02 -5.93
N PRO A 6 3.88 -13.09 -7.28
CA PRO A 6 2.88 -12.37 -8.06
C PRO A 6 1.44 -12.70 -7.65
N TYR A 7 1.14 -13.94 -7.23
CA TYR A 7 -0.19 -14.32 -6.78
C TYR A 7 -0.57 -13.64 -5.46
N VAL A 8 0.33 -13.63 -4.49
CA VAL A 8 0.14 -12.90 -3.23
C VAL A 8 0.05 -11.40 -3.48
N PHE A 9 0.90 -10.90 -4.38
CA PHE A 9 0.92 -9.50 -4.80
C PHE A 9 -0.41 -9.05 -5.42
N PHE A 10 -0.97 -9.80 -6.38
CA PHE A 10 -2.26 -9.49 -7.02
C PHE A 10 -3.44 -9.72 -6.08
N ALA A 11 -3.40 -10.74 -5.22
CA ALA A 11 -4.44 -10.98 -4.22
C ALA A 11 -4.53 -9.84 -3.21
N VAL A 12 -3.40 -9.24 -2.83
CA VAL A 12 -3.37 -8.09 -1.92
C VAL A 12 -3.74 -6.78 -2.62
N MET A 13 -3.27 -6.57 -3.86
CA MET A 13 -3.57 -5.39 -4.67
C MET A 13 -5.05 -5.23 -5.03
N PHE A 14 -5.78 -6.35 -5.18
CA PHE A 14 -7.17 -6.37 -5.65
C PHE A 14 -8.14 -7.04 -4.67
N GLY A 15 -7.66 -7.56 -3.53
CA GLY A 15 -8.42 -8.50 -2.71
C GLY A 15 -8.26 -8.33 -1.20
N SER A 16 -9.43 -8.14 -0.59
CA SER A 16 -9.70 -8.17 0.85
C SER A 16 -9.26 -6.95 1.66
N THR A 17 -10.17 -6.00 1.81
CA THR A 17 -10.12 -4.95 2.84
C THR A 17 -9.95 -5.51 4.26
N LEU A 18 -10.14 -6.82 4.45
CA LEU A 18 -9.94 -7.49 5.74
C LEU A 18 -8.47 -7.54 6.17
N VAL A 19 -7.52 -7.50 5.24
CA VAL A 19 -6.08 -7.49 5.56
C VAL A 19 -5.47 -6.08 5.56
N GLU A 20 -6.20 -5.08 5.06
CA GLU A 20 -5.78 -3.66 5.03
C GLU A 20 -5.23 -3.15 6.39
N PRO A 21 -5.78 -3.52 7.57
CA PRO A 21 -5.21 -3.08 8.84
C PRO A 21 -3.74 -3.47 9.06
N TYR A 22 -3.28 -4.55 8.43
CA TYR A 22 -1.95 -5.15 8.62
C TYR A 22 -0.93 -4.77 7.57
N ILE A 23 -1.42 -4.55 6.35
CA ILE A 23 -0.59 -4.33 5.17
C ILE A 23 -0.92 -3.02 4.46
N GLY A 24 -1.91 -2.26 4.94
CA GLY A 24 -2.35 -1.01 4.36
C GLY A 24 -2.79 -1.10 2.89
N GLU A 25 -3.00 0.06 2.29
CA GLU A 25 -3.26 0.20 0.86
C GLU A 25 -1.93 0.17 0.08
N LEU A 26 -1.76 -0.76 -0.87
CA LEU A 26 -0.48 -0.95 -1.56
C LEU A 26 -0.19 0.12 -2.62
N TRP A 27 1.08 0.53 -2.68
CA TRP A 27 1.63 1.60 -3.53
C TRP A 27 1.41 1.41 -5.03
N ILE A 28 1.32 0.18 -5.55
CA ILE A 28 1.18 -0.04 -7.01
C ILE A 28 -0.18 0.41 -7.56
N ALA A 29 -1.24 0.46 -6.74
CA ALA A 29 -2.49 1.11 -7.13
C ALA A 29 -2.26 2.62 -7.39
N THR A 30 -1.45 3.26 -6.56
CA THR A 30 -1.08 4.67 -6.70
C THR A 30 -0.09 4.90 -7.85
N THR A 31 0.87 4.00 -8.06
CA THR A 31 1.86 4.12 -9.15
C THR A 31 1.26 3.83 -10.51
N ALA A 32 0.29 2.92 -10.61
CA ALA A 32 -0.46 2.69 -11.84
C ALA A 32 -1.18 3.98 -12.30
N ASP A 33 -1.80 4.71 -11.37
CA ASP A 33 -2.39 6.02 -11.65
C ASP A 33 -1.35 7.06 -12.12
N THR A 34 -0.16 7.07 -11.51
CA THR A 34 0.94 7.97 -11.92
C THR A 34 1.49 7.62 -13.30
N VAL A 35 1.74 6.32 -13.57
CA VAL A 35 2.25 5.85 -14.86
C VAL A 35 1.22 6.04 -15.97
N MET A 36 -0.08 5.86 -15.68
CA MET A 36 -1.14 6.20 -16.63
C MET A 36 -1.19 7.70 -16.94
N LYS A 37 -1.02 8.57 -15.95
CA LYS A 37 -0.92 10.01 -16.17
C LYS A 37 0.31 10.39 -17.00
N ASP A 38 1.47 9.81 -16.72
CA ASP A 38 2.72 10.03 -17.48
C ASP A 38 2.63 9.52 -18.93
N ALA A 39 1.95 8.39 -19.15
CA ALA A 39 1.74 7.86 -20.50
C ALA A 39 0.81 8.76 -21.34
N VAL A 40 -0.17 9.41 -20.71
CA VAL A 40 -1.08 10.36 -21.37
C VAL A 40 -0.37 11.68 -21.71
N SER A 41 0.52 12.19 -20.84
CA SER A 41 1.31 13.39 -21.11
C SER A 41 2.40 13.17 -22.17
N GLN A 42 3.04 12.00 -22.21
CA GLN A 42 4.00 11.65 -23.27
C GLN A 42 3.38 11.53 -24.66
N GLN A 43 2.09 11.20 -24.77
CA GLN A 43 1.38 11.10 -26.06
C GLN A 43 1.04 12.47 -26.69
N GLN A 44 1.23 13.59 -25.98
CA GLN A 44 0.93 14.94 -26.45
C GLN A 44 2.11 15.74 -27.01
N MET A 45 3.33 15.19 -27.02
CA MET A 45 4.52 15.93 -27.44
C MET A 45 5.10 15.45 -28.79
N MET A 46 4.55 15.99 -29.88
CA MET A 46 5.19 16.00 -31.20
C MET A 46 5.01 17.37 -31.86
N SER A 47 5.96 18.29 -31.62
CA SER A 47 6.43 19.26 -32.61
C SER A 47 7.59 20.06 -32.04
N GLU A 48 8.62 20.27 -32.85
CA GLU A 48 9.85 21.00 -32.54
C GLU A 48 9.65 22.51 -32.69
N GLU A 49 9.97 23.29 -31.64
CA GLU A 49 10.84 24.48 -31.65
C GLU A 49 10.81 25.20 -30.28
N GLU A 50 11.85 25.99 -30.02
CA GLU A 50 12.10 26.88 -28.86
C GLU A 50 12.80 26.30 -27.61
N ASN A 51 14.06 26.73 -27.44
CA ASN A 51 15.04 26.18 -26.49
C ASN A 51 15.02 26.87 -25.09
N LEU A 52 14.24 27.94 -24.92
CA LEU A 52 14.12 28.68 -23.64
C LEU A 52 12.85 28.28 -22.86
N GLU A 53 11.71 28.12 -23.54
CA GLU A 53 10.49 27.59 -22.94
C GLU A 53 10.69 26.15 -22.47
N ARG A 54 11.47 25.35 -23.21
CA ARG A 54 11.89 24.00 -22.80
C ARG A 54 12.65 23.94 -21.48
N MET A 55 13.52 24.91 -21.18
CA MET A 55 14.24 24.91 -19.90
C MET A 55 13.31 25.23 -18.73
N GLN A 56 12.31 26.08 -18.95
CA GLN A 56 11.29 26.41 -17.96
C GLN A 56 10.34 25.23 -17.74
N GLU A 57 9.89 24.58 -18.81
CA GLU A 57 9.05 23.38 -18.78
C GLU A 57 9.78 22.17 -18.18
N GLU A 58 11.06 21.96 -18.49
CA GLU A 58 11.87 20.91 -17.87
C GLU A 58 12.07 21.17 -16.37
N ALA A 59 12.26 22.43 -15.96
CA ALA A 59 12.36 22.78 -14.55
C ALA A 59 11.02 22.57 -13.81
N ASP A 60 9.89 22.91 -14.44
CA ASP A 60 8.55 22.70 -13.90
C ASP A 60 8.17 21.20 -13.85
N ASP A 61 8.59 20.40 -14.84
CA ASP A 61 8.43 18.94 -14.84
C ASP A 61 9.28 18.27 -13.76
N ILE A 62 10.54 18.70 -13.58
CA ILE A 62 11.40 18.24 -12.49
C ILE A 62 10.79 18.60 -11.14
N ALA A 63 10.30 19.83 -10.96
CA ALA A 63 9.63 20.26 -9.73
C ALA A 63 8.36 19.44 -9.45
N GLY A 64 7.56 19.17 -10.49
CA GLY A 64 6.38 18.30 -10.41
C GLY A 64 6.74 16.87 -9.98
N LYS A 65 7.77 16.27 -10.58
CA LYS A 65 8.26 14.93 -10.22
C LYS A 65 8.79 14.86 -8.79
N VAL A 66 9.51 15.88 -8.33
CA VAL A 66 10.00 15.96 -6.94
C VAL A 66 8.83 16.07 -5.97
N ALA A 67 7.84 16.92 -6.27
CA ALA A 67 6.64 17.06 -5.44
C ALA A 67 5.84 15.75 -5.35
N MET A 68 5.65 15.05 -6.48
CA MET A 68 5.00 13.74 -6.50
C MET A 68 5.78 12.68 -5.72
N ALA A 69 7.11 12.67 -5.83
CA ALA A 69 7.95 11.73 -5.08
C ALA A 69 7.84 11.97 -3.56
N GLU A 70 7.81 13.22 -3.12
CA GLU A 70 7.58 13.56 -1.71
C GLU A 70 6.16 13.22 -1.24
N GLU A 71 5.14 13.42 -2.08
CA GLU A 71 3.76 12.99 -1.78
C GLU A 71 3.68 11.46 -1.63
N ALA A 72 4.31 10.70 -2.51
CA ALA A 72 4.36 9.25 -2.43
C ALA A 72 5.06 8.76 -1.14
N LYS A 73 6.19 9.37 -0.78
CA LYS A 73 6.88 9.08 0.50
C LYS A 73 6.00 9.40 1.70
N LEU A 74 5.28 10.51 1.68
CA LEU A 74 4.38 10.90 2.76
C LEU A 74 3.22 9.91 2.90
N LYS A 75 2.60 9.47 1.79
CA LYS A 75 1.55 8.44 1.79
C LYS A 75 2.06 7.13 2.38
N GLN A 76 3.26 6.71 1.98
CA GLN A 76 3.89 5.51 2.51
C GLN A 76 4.11 5.59 4.03
N ARG A 77 4.65 6.72 4.53
CA ARG A 77 4.83 6.92 5.99
C ARG A 77 3.49 6.92 6.73
N LYS A 78 2.46 7.56 6.19
CA LYS A 78 1.11 7.53 6.79
C LYS A 78 0.56 6.11 6.88
N ARG A 79 0.75 5.31 5.83
CA ARG A 79 0.37 3.88 5.83
C ARG A 79 1.10 3.12 6.95
N GLU A 80 2.42 3.26 7.04
CA GLU A 80 3.23 2.59 8.08
C GLU A 80 2.79 2.96 9.49
N VAL A 81 2.54 4.25 9.75
CA VAL A 81 2.04 4.71 11.05
C VAL A 81 0.66 4.12 11.34
N LYS A 82 -0.24 4.07 10.35
CA LYS A 82 -1.60 3.51 10.53
C LYS A 82 -1.54 2.03 10.92
N ILE A 83 -0.68 1.25 10.25
CA ILE A 83 -0.46 -0.17 10.56
C ILE A 83 0.13 -0.32 11.97
N ALA A 84 1.17 0.46 12.30
CA ALA A 84 1.81 0.40 13.62
C ALA A 84 0.83 0.75 14.75
N MET A 85 -0.02 1.77 14.55
CA MET A 85 -1.07 2.13 15.50
C MET A 85 -2.09 1.01 15.64
N ASN A 86 -2.52 0.38 14.55
CA ASN A 86 -3.45 -0.74 14.61
C ASN A 86 -2.87 -1.92 15.41
N MET A 87 -1.65 -2.34 15.10
CA MET A 87 -0.96 -3.43 15.79
C MET A 87 -0.80 -3.12 17.29
N ARG A 88 -0.40 -1.89 17.62
CA ARG A 88 -0.29 -1.44 19.01
C ARG A 88 -1.64 -1.57 19.72
N THR A 89 -2.70 -0.97 19.19
CA THR A 89 -4.04 -1.00 19.81
C THR A 89 -4.54 -2.43 20.03
N ARG A 90 -4.18 -3.35 19.12
CA ARG A 90 -4.59 -4.75 19.22
C ARG A 90 -3.84 -5.50 20.32
N ILE A 91 -2.55 -5.25 20.49
CA ILE A 91 -1.67 -5.98 21.41
C ILE A 91 -1.68 -5.36 22.82
N GLU A 92 -1.97 -4.05 22.93
CA GLU A 92 -1.95 -3.29 24.19
C GLU A 92 -2.78 -3.94 25.32
N PRO A 93 -4.03 -4.39 25.12
CA PRO A 93 -4.83 -5.03 26.17
C PRO A 93 -4.26 -6.36 26.69
N TYR A 94 -3.46 -7.05 25.86
CA TYR A 94 -2.78 -8.27 26.28
C TYR A 94 -1.49 -7.93 27.04
N MET A 95 -0.78 -6.88 26.63
CA MET A 95 0.47 -6.45 27.27
C MET A 95 0.27 -5.81 28.65
N ASP A 96 -0.82 -5.08 28.85
CA ASP A 96 -1.14 -4.47 30.14
C ASP A 96 -1.89 -5.42 31.10
N GLY A 97 -2.21 -6.64 30.64
CA GLY A 97 -2.92 -7.66 31.40
C GLY A 97 -4.43 -7.42 31.52
N SER A 98 -5.00 -6.48 30.76
CA SER A 98 -6.45 -6.22 30.72
C SER A 98 -7.25 -7.38 30.11
N VAL A 99 -6.62 -8.19 29.26
CA VAL A 99 -7.21 -9.35 28.60
C VAL A 99 -6.34 -10.59 28.89
N ALA A 100 -7.00 -11.68 29.29
CA ALA A 100 -6.34 -12.97 29.51
C ALA A 100 -5.84 -13.58 28.19
N GLU A 101 -4.79 -14.38 28.26
CA GLU A 101 -4.11 -14.95 27.09
C GLU A 101 -5.07 -15.77 26.20
N ASP A 102 -5.96 -16.55 26.82
CA ASP A 102 -6.97 -17.36 26.13
C ASP A 102 -7.94 -16.51 25.31
N LEU A 103 -8.42 -15.40 25.87
CA LEU A 103 -9.29 -14.45 25.19
C LEU A 103 -8.57 -13.70 24.05
N PHE A 104 -7.29 -13.35 24.24
CA PHE A 104 -6.49 -12.74 23.19
C PHE A 104 -6.28 -13.70 22.01
N VAL A 105 -5.91 -14.95 22.31
CA VAL A 105 -5.74 -16.00 21.28
C VAL A 105 -7.04 -16.26 20.54
N LEU A 106 -8.17 -16.34 21.26
CA LEU A 106 -9.49 -16.51 20.65
C LEU A 106 -9.81 -15.36 19.68
N GLY A 107 -9.56 -14.11 20.06
CA GLY A 107 -9.77 -12.95 19.18
C GLY A 107 -8.91 -12.98 17.92
N CYS A 108 -7.67 -13.47 18.02
CA CYS A 108 -6.82 -13.70 16.84
C CYS A 108 -7.38 -14.80 15.93
N GLN A 109 -7.89 -15.89 16.49
CA GLN A 109 -8.50 -16.99 15.73
C GLN A 109 -9.79 -16.55 15.02
N GLU A 110 -10.67 -15.81 15.70
CA GLU A 110 -11.91 -15.29 15.12
C GLU A 110 -11.63 -14.37 13.93
N GLU A 111 -10.61 -13.53 14.03
CA GLU A 111 -10.22 -12.69 12.91
C GLU A 111 -9.59 -13.49 11.76
N ALA A 112 -8.69 -14.44 12.07
CA ALA A 112 -8.12 -15.32 11.06
C ALA A 112 -9.22 -16.07 10.30
N GLU A 113 -10.26 -16.56 11.01
CA GLU A 113 -11.42 -17.19 10.41
C GLU A 113 -12.22 -16.21 9.53
N LYS A 114 -12.37 -14.95 9.96
CA LYS A 114 -13.02 -13.90 9.16
C LYS A 114 -12.25 -13.63 7.87
N ILE A 115 -10.92 -13.52 7.94
CA ILE A 115 -10.05 -13.33 6.77
C ILE A 115 -10.12 -14.57 5.86
N ALA A 116 -10.16 -15.78 6.45
CA ALA A 116 -10.29 -17.04 5.75
C ALA A 116 -11.58 -17.17 4.92
N LYS A 117 -12.66 -16.49 5.33
CA LYS A 117 -13.94 -16.44 4.60
C LYS A 117 -13.93 -15.45 3.42
N GLY A 118 -12.90 -14.61 3.29
CA GLY A 118 -12.74 -13.70 2.16
C GLY A 118 -12.36 -14.43 0.86
N SER A 119 -12.45 -13.73 -0.27
CA SER A 119 -12.21 -14.30 -1.63
C SER A 119 -10.84 -14.98 -1.82
N PHE A 120 -9.87 -14.70 -0.95
CA PHE A 120 -8.52 -15.26 -0.96
C PHE A 120 -8.11 -15.87 0.38
N GLY A 121 -9.08 -16.12 1.27
CA GLY A 121 -8.81 -16.51 2.64
C GLY A 121 -8.02 -17.81 2.77
N ALA A 122 -8.27 -18.80 1.92
CA ALA A 122 -7.49 -20.05 1.89
C ALA A 122 -6.00 -19.80 1.60
N THR A 123 -5.68 -18.86 0.69
CA THR A 123 -4.31 -18.46 0.38
C THR A 123 -3.67 -17.73 1.55
N PHE A 124 -4.41 -16.83 2.21
CA PHE A 124 -3.90 -16.10 3.38
C PHE A 124 -3.54 -17.04 4.53
N LEU A 125 -4.39 -18.03 4.84
CA LEU A 125 -4.10 -19.05 5.86
C LEU A 125 -2.83 -19.85 5.57
N VAL A 126 -2.59 -20.23 4.31
CA VAL A 126 -1.42 -21.04 3.95
C VAL A 126 -0.13 -20.20 3.91
N THR A 127 -0.24 -18.94 3.48
CA THR A 127 0.94 -18.10 3.18
C THR A 127 1.39 -17.28 4.38
N ILE A 128 0.45 -16.78 5.18
CA ILE A 128 0.70 -15.86 6.29
C ILE A 128 0.60 -16.59 7.64
N GLY A 129 -0.19 -17.67 7.70
CA GLY A 129 -0.47 -18.46 8.92
C GLY A 129 -1.87 -18.20 9.43
#